data_AF-A0A962QTX6-F1
#
_entry.id   AF-A0A962QTX6-F1
#
_cell.length_a   1.000
_cell.length_b   1.000
_cell.length_c   1.000
_cell.angle_alpha   90.00
_cell.angle_beta   90.00
_cell.angle_gamma   90.00
#
_symmetry.space_group_name_H-M   'P 1'
#
loop_
_entity.id
_entity.type
_entity.pdbx_description
1 polymer ?
#
loop_
_entity_poly.entity_id
_entity_poly.type
_entity_poly.pdbx_seq_one_letter_code
_entity_poly.pdbx_strand_id
1 'polypeptide(L)'
;MEGEKIIFLDVGTHREALEIEFFQAEFGESNQIKYIAVEADNVHELALSKKYSYLGESIRFHYCAVVGPEYKSETVKFYRAGGGSSLYSERNMEGEIEVPCTHLSKVIRADCKHDRLGHDILLLRMNCEGAEWPVLRDLEEAGFLKYISGYFGMWDDLWKIDINQDAAFRAYLKARNICNFTFNDRDMRFCLRRKAIKYHLITRMLSHIKKKDVPINS
;
A
#
# COMPACT_ATOMS: atom_id res chain seq x y z
N MET A 1 13.54 22.98 12.06
CA MET A 1 13.71 21.72 11.31
C MET A 1 12.37 21.02 11.33
N GLU A 2 11.77 20.76 10.17
CA GLU A 2 10.55 19.94 10.09
C GLU A 2 10.90 18.53 10.56
N GLY A 3 10.14 17.98 11.50
CA GLY A 3 10.33 16.60 11.97
C GLY A 3 10.08 15.56 10.87
N GLU A 4 10.44 14.31 11.16
CA GLU A 4 10.20 13.18 10.28
C GLU A 4 8.70 12.99 10.05
N LYS A 5 8.27 12.91 8.78
CA LYS A 5 6.88 12.62 8.46
C LYS A 5 6.68 11.13 8.28
N ILE A 6 5.57 10.60 8.79
CA ILE A 6 5.14 9.24 8.53
C ILE A 6 4.24 9.28 7.31
N ILE A 7 4.56 8.50 6.29
CA ILE A 7 3.75 8.35 5.09
C ILE A 7 3.15 6.94 5.11
N PHE A 8 1.84 6.86 5.32
CA PHE A 8 1.09 5.61 5.23
C PHE A 8 0.49 5.49 3.83
N LEU A 9 1.09 4.62 3.03
CA LEU A 9 0.67 4.32 1.67
C LEU A 9 -0.18 3.04 1.68
N ASP A 10 -1.48 3.20 1.50
CA ASP A 10 -2.48 2.13 1.49
C ASP A 10 -2.93 1.84 0.05
N VAL A 11 -2.58 0.67 -0.48
CA VAL A 11 -2.87 0.25 -1.85
C VAL A 11 -3.90 -0.87 -1.84
N GLY A 12 -5.03 -0.66 -2.51
CA GLY A 12 -6.25 -1.47 -2.36
C GLY A 12 -7.08 -1.00 -1.18
N THR A 13 -7.32 0.32 -1.10
CA THR A 13 -8.10 0.95 -0.03
C THR A 13 -9.58 0.58 -0.19
N HIS A 14 -10.00 -0.46 0.55
CA HIS A 14 -11.37 -0.95 0.51
C HIS A 14 -12.39 0.11 0.95
N ARG A 15 -13.67 -0.10 0.63
CA ARG A 15 -14.76 0.88 0.81
C ARG A 15 -14.94 1.45 2.23
N GLU A 16 -14.48 0.72 3.24
CA GLU A 16 -14.56 1.13 4.65
C GLU A 16 -13.27 1.81 5.13
N ALA A 17 -12.15 1.57 4.43
CA ALA A 17 -10.80 2.04 4.74
C ALA A 17 -10.44 1.81 6.21
N LEU A 18 -10.66 0.59 6.72
CA LEU A 18 -10.50 0.29 8.15
C LEU A 18 -9.03 0.34 8.58
N GLU A 19 -8.10 0.11 7.66
CA GLU A 19 -6.66 0.19 7.93
C GLU A 19 -6.22 1.64 8.15
N ILE A 20 -6.75 2.59 7.36
CA ILE A 20 -6.54 4.02 7.55
C ILE A 20 -7.17 4.45 8.88
N GLU A 21 -8.39 4.01 9.17
CA GLU A 21 -9.09 4.31 10.43
C GLU A 21 -8.31 3.80 11.64
N PHE A 22 -7.82 2.56 11.58
CA PHE A 22 -6.97 1.99 12.61
C PHE A 22 -5.68 2.78 12.77
N PHE A 23 -4.99 3.11 11.67
CA PHE A 23 -3.74 3.85 11.74
C PHE A 23 -3.94 5.25 12.33
N GLN A 24 -5.01 5.95 11.92
CA GLN A 24 -5.38 7.24 12.49
C GLN A 24 -5.75 7.13 13.98
N ALA A 25 -6.47 6.10 14.41
CA ALA A 25 -6.83 5.93 15.81
C ALA A 25 -5.61 5.66 16.71
N GLU A 26 -4.60 4.95 16.21
CA GLU A 26 -3.42 4.57 17.00
C GLU A 26 -2.29 5.61 16.94
N PHE A 27 -2.22 6.42 15.88
CA PHE A 27 -1.07 7.31 15.61
C PHE A 27 -1.47 8.76 15.24
N GLY A 28 -2.75 9.03 14.98
CA GLY A 28 -3.25 10.28 14.39
C GLY A 28 -3.09 11.55 15.21
N GLU A 29 -2.77 11.45 16.50
CA GLU A 29 -2.40 12.62 17.33
C GLU A 29 -1.04 13.21 16.93
N SER A 30 -0.25 12.50 16.13
CA SER A 30 0.96 13.03 15.52
C SER A 30 0.61 13.89 14.29
N ASN A 31 0.86 15.20 14.37
CA ASN A 31 0.67 16.17 13.26
C ASN A 31 1.61 15.96 12.06
N GLN A 32 2.24 14.80 11.94
CA GLN A 32 3.27 14.51 10.93
C GLN A 32 2.91 13.27 10.09
N ILE A 33 1.64 12.90 10.02
CA ILE A 33 1.18 11.77 9.21
C ILE A 33 0.57 12.25 7.89
N LYS A 34 1.04 11.67 6.79
CA LYS A 34 0.42 11.75 5.47
C LYS A 34 -0.12 10.38 5.08
N TYR A 35 -1.35 10.35 4.60
CA TYR A 35 -2.05 9.21 4.07
C TYR A 35 -2.12 9.31 2.56
N ILE A 36 -1.72 8.25 1.86
CA ILE A 36 -1.89 8.10 0.42
C ILE A 36 -2.67 6.81 0.22
N ALA A 37 -3.93 6.93 -0.15
CA ALA A 37 -4.85 5.83 -0.38
C ALA A 37 -5.00 5.62 -1.88
N VAL A 38 -4.84 4.38 -2.35
CA VAL A 38 -5.00 4.00 -3.74
C VAL A 38 -6.07 2.92 -3.81
N GLU A 39 -7.11 3.15 -4.60
CA GLU A 39 -8.20 2.21 -4.85
C GLU A 39 -8.49 2.20 -6.34
N ALA A 40 -8.73 1.03 -6.94
CA ALA A 40 -8.97 0.96 -8.38
C ALA A 40 -10.36 1.48 -8.77
N ASP A 41 -11.35 1.27 -7.91
CA ASP A 41 -12.75 1.63 -8.17
C ASP A 41 -13.15 2.95 -7.48
N ASN A 42 -13.78 3.86 -8.22
CA ASN A 42 -14.21 5.16 -7.71
C ASN A 42 -15.62 5.17 -7.09
N VAL A 43 -16.33 4.03 -7.05
CA VAL A 43 -17.71 3.94 -6.52
C VAL A 43 -17.85 4.54 -5.11
N HIS A 44 -16.79 4.46 -4.29
CA HIS A 44 -16.81 4.93 -2.90
C HIS A 44 -16.14 6.30 -2.70
N GLU A 45 -15.77 7.00 -3.77
CA GLU A 45 -14.98 8.23 -3.70
C GLU A 45 -15.61 9.30 -2.83
N LEU A 46 -16.88 9.62 -3.09
CA LEU A 46 -17.59 10.66 -2.36
C LEU A 46 -17.74 10.32 -0.87
N ALA A 47 -17.97 9.03 -0.56
CA ALA A 47 -18.15 8.56 0.81
C ALA A 47 -16.85 8.65 1.61
N LEU A 48 -15.74 8.16 1.04
CA LEU A 48 -14.42 8.22 1.67
C LEU A 48 -13.93 9.66 1.82
N SER A 49 -14.09 10.49 0.78
CA SER A 49 -13.70 11.91 0.83
C SER A 49 -14.45 12.67 1.91
N LYS A 50 -15.75 12.39 2.08
CA LYS A 50 -16.55 12.98 3.17
C LYS A 50 -16.09 12.47 4.54
N LYS A 51 -15.91 11.15 4.70
CA LYS A 51 -15.47 10.51 5.95
C LYS A 51 -14.17 11.11 6.47
N TYR A 52 -13.21 11.33 5.58
CA TYR A 52 -11.85 11.79 5.94
C TYR A 52 -11.59 13.27 5.67
N SER A 53 -12.63 14.07 5.41
CA SER A 53 -12.50 15.51 5.12
C SER A 53 -11.79 16.31 6.22
N TYR A 54 -11.91 15.89 7.48
CA TYR A 54 -11.23 16.51 8.62
C TYR A 54 -9.70 16.39 8.58
N LEU A 55 -9.15 15.45 7.79
CA LEU A 55 -7.70 15.29 7.62
C LEU A 55 -7.11 16.33 6.64
N GLY A 56 -7.94 17.03 5.86
CA GLY A 56 -7.50 18.05 4.91
C GLY A 56 -6.42 17.54 3.96
N GLU A 57 -5.32 18.28 3.85
CA GLU A 57 -4.19 17.93 2.97
C GLU A 57 -3.36 16.71 3.42
N SER A 58 -3.60 16.22 4.65
CA SER A 58 -2.90 15.05 5.19
C SER A 58 -3.36 13.74 4.55
N ILE A 59 -4.47 13.72 3.81
CA ILE A 59 -4.92 12.53 3.07
C ILE A 59 -5.08 12.82 1.59
N ARG A 60 -4.69 11.87 0.74
CA ARG A 60 -4.95 11.88 -0.70
C ARG A 60 -5.47 10.53 -1.14
N PHE A 61 -6.53 10.55 -1.95
CA PHE A 61 -7.10 9.37 -2.59
C PHE A 61 -6.76 9.38 -4.07
N HIS A 62 -6.30 8.23 -4.58
CA HIS A 62 -6.06 7.97 -6.00
C HIS A 62 -6.98 6.86 -6.46
N TYR A 63 -7.94 7.19 -7.33
CA TYR A 63 -8.87 6.22 -7.89
C TYR A 63 -8.33 5.65 -9.21
N CYS A 64 -7.39 4.72 -9.09
CA CYS A 64 -6.74 4.05 -10.21
C CYS A 64 -6.18 2.69 -9.81
N ALA A 65 -6.16 1.75 -10.75
CA ALA A 65 -5.49 0.48 -10.58
C ALA A 65 -3.96 0.68 -10.62
N VAL A 66 -3.24 -0.02 -9.74
CA VAL A 66 -1.77 -0.04 -9.77
C VAL A 66 -1.29 -1.21 -10.62
N VAL A 67 -0.37 -0.93 -11.55
CA VAL A 67 0.11 -1.91 -12.55
C VAL A 67 1.62 -2.02 -12.56
N GLY A 68 2.11 -3.16 -13.07
CA GLY A 68 3.55 -3.41 -13.25
C GLY A 68 4.19 -2.59 -14.37
N PRO A 69 5.53 -2.63 -14.47
CA PRO A 69 6.31 -1.83 -15.41
C PRO A 69 5.99 -2.11 -16.89
N GLU A 70 5.45 -3.28 -17.21
CA GLU A 70 5.07 -3.68 -18.56
C GLU A 70 3.85 -2.93 -19.11
N TYR A 71 3.01 -2.36 -18.25
CA TYR A 71 1.80 -1.65 -18.68
C TYR A 71 2.12 -0.27 -19.25
N LYS A 72 1.55 0.03 -20.42
CA LYS A 72 1.72 1.31 -21.13
C LYS A 72 0.40 2.03 -21.45
N SER A 73 -0.73 1.36 -21.22
CA SER A 73 -2.06 1.95 -21.41
C SER A 73 -2.39 2.89 -20.26
N GLU A 74 -3.30 3.84 -20.48
CA GLU A 74 -3.84 4.73 -19.44
C GLU A 74 -4.96 4.07 -18.62
N THR A 75 -5.53 2.99 -19.16
CA THR A 75 -6.62 2.22 -18.56
C THR A 75 -6.32 0.73 -18.53
N VAL A 76 -7.02 0.02 -17.65
CA VAL A 76 -6.98 -1.45 -17.57
C VAL A 76 -8.37 -2.00 -17.30
N LYS A 77 -8.61 -3.22 -17.80
CA LYS A 77 -9.80 -4.01 -17.47
C LYS A 77 -9.71 -4.44 -16.00
N PHE A 78 -10.78 -4.21 -15.27
CA PHE A 78 -10.89 -4.54 -13.86
C PHE A 78 -12.19 -5.29 -13.62
N TYR A 79 -12.09 -6.41 -12.94
CA TYR A 79 -13.21 -7.32 -12.75
C TYR A 79 -13.80 -7.13 -11.36
N ARG A 80 -15.08 -6.73 -11.31
CA ARG A 80 -15.81 -6.61 -10.05
C ARG A 80 -16.35 -7.97 -9.62
N ALA A 81 -15.99 -8.38 -8.40
CA ALA A 81 -16.64 -9.48 -7.71
C ALA A 81 -17.10 -9.02 -6.31
N GLY A 82 -18.24 -9.52 -5.83
CA GLY A 82 -18.84 -9.11 -4.56
C GLY A 82 -17.96 -9.34 -3.31
N GLY A 83 -16.79 -9.98 -3.44
CA GLY A 83 -15.80 -10.18 -2.38
C GLY A 83 -14.47 -9.44 -2.56
N GLY A 84 -14.26 -8.72 -3.67
CA GLY A 84 -13.02 -8.05 -4.02
C GLY A 84 -12.84 -7.94 -5.53
N SER A 85 -12.38 -6.79 -6.02
CA SER A 85 -12.18 -6.55 -7.45
C SER A 85 -10.70 -6.76 -7.82
N SER A 86 -10.42 -7.38 -8.97
CA SER A 86 -9.05 -7.81 -9.34
C SER A 86 -8.76 -7.55 -10.82
N LEU A 87 -7.46 -7.43 -11.14
CA LEU A 87 -6.96 -7.44 -12.52
C LEU A 87 -6.98 -8.85 -13.15
N TYR A 88 -7.10 -9.92 -12.36
CA TYR A 88 -6.75 -11.28 -12.78
C TYR A 88 -7.89 -12.32 -12.69
N SER A 89 -9.12 -11.94 -12.36
CA SER A 89 -10.19 -12.91 -12.13
C SER A 89 -11.41 -12.72 -13.03
N GLU A 90 -11.68 -13.71 -13.89
CA GLU A 90 -12.97 -13.91 -14.57
C GLU A 90 -14.04 -14.58 -13.67
N ARG A 91 -13.78 -14.75 -12.36
CA ARG A 91 -14.62 -15.61 -11.51
C ARG A 91 -15.88 -14.86 -11.05
N ASN A 92 -17.04 -15.36 -11.49
CA ASN A 92 -18.38 -14.98 -11.01
C ASN A 92 -18.66 -13.47 -11.11
N MET A 93 -18.58 -12.92 -12.33
CA MET A 93 -18.66 -11.48 -12.57
C MET A 93 -20.02 -10.86 -12.22
N GLU A 94 -19.98 -9.73 -11.51
CA GLU A 94 -21.05 -8.71 -11.57
C GLU A 94 -20.88 -7.80 -12.81
N GLY A 95 -19.66 -7.73 -13.37
CA GLY A 95 -19.34 -7.06 -14.63
C GLY A 95 -17.84 -6.78 -14.81
N GLU A 96 -17.43 -6.49 -16.05
CA GLU A 96 -16.12 -5.94 -16.40
C GLU A 96 -16.24 -4.41 -16.49
N ILE A 97 -15.32 -3.69 -15.85
CA ILE A 97 -15.21 -2.23 -15.99
C ILE A 97 -13.83 -1.86 -16.50
N GLU A 98 -13.73 -0.71 -17.14
CA GLU A 98 -12.46 -0.09 -17.49
C GLU A 98 -12.17 1.01 -16.47
N VAL A 99 -10.99 0.94 -15.84
CA VAL A 99 -10.55 1.93 -14.83
C VAL A 99 -9.23 2.55 -15.25
N PRO A 100 -8.95 3.81 -14.84
CA PRO A 100 -7.63 4.39 -14.99
C PRO A 100 -6.58 3.52 -14.30
N CYS A 101 -5.37 3.44 -14.85
CA CYS A 101 -4.27 2.74 -14.23
C CYS A 101 -3.00 3.60 -14.15
N THR A 102 -2.15 3.29 -13.18
CA THR A 102 -0.87 3.97 -12.98
C THR A 102 0.16 3.06 -12.36
N HIS A 103 1.41 3.50 -12.39
CA HIS A 103 2.47 2.88 -11.63
C HIS A 103 2.51 3.47 -10.23
N LEU A 104 2.68 2.64 -9.20
CA LEU A 104 2.76 3.10 -7.82
C LEU A 104 3.97 4.04 -7.62
N SER A 105 5.05 3.82 -8.37
CA SER A 105 6.20 4.72 -8.42
C SER A 105 5.85 6.15 -8.87
N LYS A 106 4.86 6.32 -9.76
CA LYS A 106 4.37 7.66 -10.16
C LYS A 106 3.57 8.32 -9.04
N VAL A 107 2.75 7.55 -8.31
CA VAL A 107 2.00 8.06 -7.14
C VAL A 107 2.96 8.55 -6.06
N ILE A 108 3.99 7.75 -5.73
CA ILE A 108 5.03 8.15 -4.77
C ILE A 108 5.75 9.41 -5.24
N ARG A 109 6.11 9.54 -6.52
CA ARG A 109 6.76 10.78 -7.03
C ARG A 109 5.86 12.00 -6.92
N ALA A 110 4.56 11.86 -7.17
CA ALA A 110 3.63 12.97 -7.16
C ALA A 110 3.35 13.48 -5.74
N ASP A 111 3.24 12.56 -4.78
CA ASP A 111 2.78 12.90 -3.44
C ASP A 111 3.90 12.91 -2.38
N CYS A 112 5.02 12.26 -2.62
CA CYS A 112 6.17 12.31 -1.71
C CYS A 112 7.22 13.27 -2.27
N LYS A 113 7.76 14.12 -1.40
CA LYS A 113 8.91 14.96 -1.74
C LYS A 113 10.13 14.05 -1.90
N HIS A 114 10.63 13.88 -3.13
CA HIS A 114 11.65 12.87 -3.44
C HIS A 114 12.95 13.06 -2.62
N ASP A 115 13.35 14.30 -2.40
CA ASP A 115 14.48 14.71 -1.55
C ASP A 115 14.29 14.30 -0.07
N ARG A 116 13.06 14.03 0.35
CA ARG A 116 12.72 13.60 1.72
C ARG A 116 12.47 12.11 1.88
N LEU A 117 12.41 11.31 0.83
CA LEU A 117 12.10 9.87 0.95
C LEU A 117 13.14 9.09 1.78
N GLY A 118 14.38 9.56 1.87
CA GLY A 118 15.37 9.01 2.79
C GLY A 118 15.19 9.47 4.25
N HIS A 119 14.40 10.51 4.48
CA HIS A 119 14.15 11.16 5.77
C HIS A 119 12.76 10.88 6.35
N ASP A 120 11.76 10.60 5.52
CA ASP A 120 10.40 10.31 5.96
C ASP A 120 10.21 8.79 6.12
N ILE A 121 9.34 8.38 7.03
CA ILE A 121 9.04 6.95 7.28
C ILE A 121 7.93 6.52 6.33
N LEU A 122 8.27 5.83 5.24
CA LEU A 122 7.29 5.30 4.29
C LEU A 122 6.85 3.87 4.67
N LEU A 123 5.58 3.69 5.00
CA LEU A 123 4.96 2.38 5.28
C LEU A 123 4.04 2.03 4.11
N LEU A 124 4.25 0.87 3.50
CA LEU A 124 3.43 0.36 2.39
C LEU A 124 2.53 -0.77 2.88
N ARG A 125 1.21 -0.56 2.85
CA ARG A 125 0.21 -1.62 2.95
C ARG A 125 -0.37 -1.91 1.56
N MET A 126 -0.46 -3.17 1.17
CA MET A 126 -0.91 -3.57 -0.16
C MET A 126 -1.83 -4.78 -0.12
N ASN A 127 -3.00 -4.63 -0.71
CA ASN A 127 -4.00 -5.67 -0.94
C ASN A 127 -4.68 -5.38 -2.30
N CYS A 128 -3.97 -5.65 -3.39
CA CYS A 128 -4.40 -5.31 -4.74
C CYS A 128 -4.77 -6.56 -5.56
N GLU A 129 -5.21 -7.61 -4.86
CA GLU A 129 -5.88 -8.79 -5.39
C GLU A 129 -5.10 -9.46 -6.54
N GLY A 130 -3.79 -9.70 -6.32
CA GLY A 130 -2.90 -10.39 -7.25
C GLY A 130 -1.92 -9.49 -7.99
N ALA A 131 -2.05 -8.17 -7.90
CA ALA A 131 -1.14 -7.23 -8.55
C ALA A 131 0.13 -6.93 -7.73
N GLU A 132 0.32 -7.58 -6.58
CA GLU A 132 1.38 -7.26 -5.62
C GLU A 132 2.78 -7.39 -6.23
N TRP A 133 3.02 -8.47 -6.98
CA TRP A 133 4.34 -8.72 -7.55
C TRP A 133 4.67 -7.73 -8.68
N PRO A 134 3.82 -7.52 -9.70
CA PRO A 134 4.04 -6.49 -10.72
C PRO A 134 4.29 -5.10 -10.11
N VAL A 135 3.51 -4.70 -9.10
CA VAL A 135 3.66 -3.40 -8.42
C VAL A 135 5.00 -3.29 -7.70
N LEU A 136 5.45 -4.36 -7.03
CA LEU A 136 6.78 -4.37 -6.41
C LEU A 136 7.92 -4.30 -7.44
N ARG A 137 7.74 -4.85 -8.65
CA ARG A 137 8.72 -4.69 -9.74
C ARG A 137 8.79 -3.25 -10.22
N ASP A 138 7.66 -2.56 -10.37
CA ASP A 138 7.64 -1.13 -10.69
C ASP A 138 8.44 -0.32 -9.65
N LEU A 139 8.20 -0.57 -8.37
CA LEU A 139 8.93 0.09 -7.29
C LEU A 139 10.44 -0.24 -7.30
N GLU A 140 10.81 -1.44 -7.72
CA GLU A 140 12.22 -1.84 -7.85
C GLU A 140 12.91 -1.11 -8.99
N GLU A 141 12.34 -1.17 -10.19
CA GLU A 141 12.88 -0.52 -11.39
C GLU A 141 12.97 1.00 -11.22
N ALA A 142 12.00 1.59 -10.51
CA ALA A 142 12.00 3.01 -10.18
C ALA A 142 12.92 3.38 -9.00
N GLY A 143 13.55 2.41 -8.34
CA GLY A 143 14.48 2.64 -7.22
C GLY A 143 13.82 3.05 -5.90
N PHE A 144 12.52 2.81 -5.74
CA PHE A 144 11.76 3.19 -4.54
C PHE A 144 11.78 2.18 -3.41
N LEU A 145 12.02 0.88 -3.68
CA LEU A 145 12.01 -0.15 -2.64
C LEU A 145 12.89 0.18 -1.43
N LYS A 146 14.06 0.77 -1.66
CA LYS A 146 15.01 1.12 -0.60
C LYS A 146 14.50 2.16 0.40
N TYR A 147 13.47 2.93 0.05
CA TYR A 147 12.88 3.96 0.92
C TYR A 147 11.72 3.44 1.76
N ILE A 148 11.23 2.23 1.51
CA ILE A 148 10.10 1.66 2.24
C ILE A 148 10.60 1.07 3.57
N SER A 149 10.08 1.61 4.66
CA SER A 149 10.43 1.26 6.04
C SER A 149 9.73 0.00 6.53
N GLY A 150 8.54 -0.29 5.99
CA GLY A 150 7.73 -1.44 6.36
C GLY A 150 6.77 -1.84 5.26
N TYR A 151 6.64 -3.15 5.06
CA TYR A 151 5.75 -3.76 4.09
C TYR A 151 4.68 -4.54 4.82
N PHE A 152 3.43 -4.33 4.43
CA PHE A 152 2.25 -4.98 4.98
C PHE A 152 1.38 -5.40 3.81
N GLY A 153 0.81 -6.60 3.84
CA GLY A 153 -0.04 -7.01 2.74
C GLY A 153 -0.45 -8.47 2.75
N MET A 154 -1.40 -8.81 1.89
CA MET A 154 -1.77 -10.19 1.60
C MET A 154 -0.88 -10.69 0.46
N TRP A 155 0.28 -11.24 0.80
CA TRP A 155 1.29 -11.64 -0.18
C TRP A 155 1.05 -13.02 -0.80
N ASP A 156 -0.11 -13.61 -0.53
CA ASP A 156 -0.46 -14.96 -0.95
C ASP A 156 -1.50 -14.97 -2.07
N ASP A 157 -2.16 -13.87 -2.46
CA ASP A 157 -3.21 -13.92 -3.48
C ASP A 157 -2.76 -14.47 -4.85
N LEU A 158 -1.48 -14.38 -5.18
CA LEU A 158 -0.91 -15.00 -6.37
C LEU A 158 -1.07 -16.52 -6.44
N TRP A 159 -1.10 -17.26 -5.32
CA TRP A 159 -1.32 -18.71 -5.37
C TRP A 159 -2.70 -19.07 -5.94
N LYS A 160 -3.67 -18.16 -5.83
CA LYS A 160 -5.03 -18.35 -6.35
C LYS A 160 -5.11 -18.17 -7.87
N ILE A 161 -4.12 -17.50 -8.44
CA ILE A 161 -4.02 -17.11 -9.86
C ILE A 161 -3.05 -18.04 -10.59
N ASP A 162 -1.79 -18.12 -10.13
CA ASP A 162 -0.73 -18.92 -10.73
C ASP A 162 0.29 -19.37 -9.67
N ILE A 163 0.32 -20.69 -9.42
CA ILE A 163 1.17 -21.31 -8.40
C ILE A 163 2.68 -21.18 -8.71
N ASN A 164 3.07 -21.15 -9.98
CA ASN A 164 4.48 -21.01 -10.36
C ASN A 164 4.94 -19.57 -10.15
N GLN A 165 4.06 -18.61 -10.43
CA GLN A 165 4.32 -17.20 -10.13
C GLN A 165 4.38 -16.94 -8.62
N ASP A 166 3.53 -17.59 -7.82
CA ASP A 166 3.60 -17.50 -6.35
C ASP A 166 4.96 -17.96 -5.81
N ALA A 167 5.49 -19.08 -6.30
CA ALA A 167 6.81 -19.57 -5.88
C ALA A 167 7.93 -18.57 -6.20
N ALA A 168 7.92 -18.01 -7.42
CA ALA A 168 8.87 -16.99 -7.83
C ALA A 168 8.70 -15.69 -7.03
N PHE A 169 7.47 -15.31 -6.71
CA PHE A 169 7.18 -14.14 -5.87
C PHE A 169 7.68 -14.32 -4.43
N ARG A 170 7.45 -15.47 -3.82
CA ARG A 170 7.98 -15.77 -2.47
C ARG A 170 9.50 -15.73 -2.44
N ALA A 171 10.16 -16.26 -3.47
CA ALA A 171 11.60 -16.16 -3.62
C ALA A 171 12.06 -14.69 -3.75
N TYR A 172 11.33 -13.89 -4.55
CA TYR A 172 11.56 -12.45 -4.72
C TYR A 172 11.46 -11.69 -3.39
N LEU A 173 10.41 -11.92 -2.59
CA LEU A 173 10.21 -11.30 -1.29
C LEU A 173 11.34 -11.65 -0.32
N LYS A 174 11.70 -12.94 -0.26
CA LYS A 174 12.79 -13.44 0.59
C LYS A 174 14.13 -12.79 0.23
N ALA A 175 14.46 -12.70 -1.05
CA ALA A 175 15.70 -12.08 -1.52
C ALA A 175 15.83 -10.59 -1.13
N ARG A 176 14.70 -9.91 -0.93
CA ARG A 176 14.63 -8.48 -0.56
C ARG A 176 14.34 -8.25 0.93
N ASN A 177 14.32 -9.31 1.74
CA ASN A 177 13.94 -9.26 3.16
C ASN A 177 12.57 -8.61 3.40
N ILE A 178 11.64 -8.76 2.46
CA ILE A 178 10.26 -8.31 2.61
C ILE A 178 9.50 -9.39 3.38
N CYS A 179 9.16 -9.09 4.64
CA CYS A 179 8.42 -10.03 5.48
C CYS A 179 6.94 -10.05 5.08
N ASN A 180 6.38 -11.24 4.97
CA ASN A 180 4.94 -11.41 4.86
C ASN A 180 4.28 -11.15 6.23
N PHE A 181 3.84 -9.92 6.45
CA PHE A 181 3.00 -9.55 7.59
C PHE A 181 1.67 -9.00 7.07
N THR A 182 0.57 -9.70 7.33
CA THR A 182 -0.75 -9.29 6.88
C THR A 182 -1.29 -8.15 7.72
N PHE A 183 -1.92 -7.18 7.05
CA PHE A 183 -2.67 -6.09 7.65
C PHE A 183 -3.84 -5.75 6.72
N ASN A 184 -5.03 -6.21 7.09
CA ASN A 184 -6.25 -5.97 6.31
C ASN A 184 -7.52 -5.81 7.19
N ASP A 185 -8.64 -5.49 6.55
CA ASP A 185 -9.96 -5.31 7.17
C ASP A 185 -10.36 -6.45 8.13
N ARG A 186 -10.13 -7.71 7.74
CA ARG A 186 -10.49 -8.85 8.60
C ARG A 186 -9.67 -8.89 9.89
N ASP A 187 -8.44 -8.38 9.88
CA ASP A 187 -7.60 -8.30 11.09
C ASP A 187 -8.17 -7.30 12.11
N MET A 188 -8.92 -6.29 11.67
CA MET A 188 -9.48 -5.24 12.53
C MET A 188 -10.55 -5.78 13.49
N ARG A 189 -11.12 -6.95 13.20
CA ARG A 189 -12.12 -7.62 14.05
C ARG A 189 -11.52 -8.27 15.30
N PHE A 190 -10.21 -8.45 15.37
CA PHE A 190 -9.55 -9.21 16.43
C PHE A 190 -8.58 -8.36 17.25
N CYS A 191 -8.86 -8.17 18.54
CA CYS A 191 -8.05 -7.33 19.43
C CYS A 191 -6.56 -7.72 19.48
N LEU A 192 -6.25 -9.02 19.50
CA LEU A 192 -4.86 -9.49 19.51
C LEU A 192 -4.14 -9.19 18.18
N ARG A 193 -4.83 -9.31 17.04
CA ARG A 193 -4.28 -8.96 15.73
C ARG A 193 -4.00 -7.48 15.63
N ARG A 194 -4.93 -6.63 16.07
CA ARG A 194 -4.72 -5.17 16.18
C ARG A 194 -3.47 -4.81 16.99
N LYS A 195 -3.28 -5.43 18.17
CA LYS A 195 -2.08 -5.23 19.00
C LYS A 195 -0.80 -5.67 18.27
N ALA A 196 -0.82 -6.82 17.60
CA ALA A 196 0.32 -7.31 16.82
C ALA A 196 0.68 -6.37 15.66
N ILE A 197 -0.33 -5.86 14.93
CA ILE A 197 -0.15 -4.89 13.85
C ILE A 197 0.47 -3.60 14.40
N LYS A 198 -0.10 -3.05 15.48
CA LYS A 198 0.45 -1.86 16.15
C LYS A 198 1.92 -2.05 16.53
N TYR A 199 2.24 -3.18 17.17
CA TYR A 199 3.62 -3.50 17.56
C TYR A 199 4.55 -3.58 16.33
N HIS A 200 4.10 -4.22 15.25
CA HIS A 200 4.91 -4.33 14.03
C HIS A 200 5.14 -2.96 13.38
N LEU A 201 4.10 -2.13 13.27
CA LEU A 201 4.21 -0.75 12.77
C LEU A 201 5.24 0.04 13.58
N ILE A 202 5.10 0.06 14.92
CA ILE A 202 6.05 0.76 15.81
C ILE A 202 7.47 0.24 15.60
N THR A 203 7.65 -1.08 15.51
CA THR A 203 8.98 -1.68 15.30
C THR A 203 9.60 -1.24 13.98
N ARG A 204 8.81 -1.14 12.90
CA ARG A 204 9.30 -0.66 11.59
C ARG A 204 9.64 0.82 11.62
N MET A 205 8.80 1.65 12.26
CA MET A 205 9.07 3.08 12.44
C MET A 205 10.36 3.31 13.22
N LEU A 206 10.53 2.65 14.38
CA LEU A 206 11.76 2.76 15.19
C LEU A 206 13.00 2.22 14.48
N SER A 207 12.87 1.17 13.68
CA SER A 207 13.99 0.61 12.92
C SER A 207 14.49 1.56 11.83
N HIS A 208 13.59 2.33 11.21
CA HIS A 208 13.96 3.37 10.25
C HIS A 208 14.75 4.49 10.93
N ILE A 209 14.27 4.98 12.09
CA ILE A 209 14.93 6.03 12.87
C ILE A 209 16.37 5.60 13.21
N LYS A 210 16.54 4.40 13.77
CA LYS A 210 17.86 3.87 14.12
C LYS A 210 18.82 3.74 12.94
N LYS A 211 18.34 3.40 11.74
CA LYS A 211 19.20 3.28 10.54
C LYS A 211 19.84 4.61 10.15
N LYS A 212 19.22 5.76 10.46
CA LYS A 212 19.81 7.08 10.21
C LYS A 212 20.81 7.50 11.24
N ASP A 213 20.57 7.14 12.51
CA ASP A 213 21.45 7.51 13.61
C ASP A 213 22.77 6.73 13.60
N VAL A 214 22.88 5.68 12.79
CA VAL A 214 24.15 5.04 12.47
C VAL A 214 24.85 5.88 11.39
N PRO A 215 25.94 6.60 11.71
CA PRO A 215 26.68 7.31 10.68
C PRO A 215 27.16 6.31 9.64
N ILE A 216 26.91 6.63 8.37
CA ILE A 216 27.56 5.95 7.25
C ILE A 216 29.04 6.31 7.37
N ASN A 217 29.78 5.52 8.14
CA ASN A 217 31.23 5.57 8.08
C ASN A 217 31.64 5.12 6.68
N SER A 218 32.12 6.10 5.91
CA SER A 218 33.18 6.04 4.89
C SER A 218 33.42 4.70 4.18
#